data_AF-A0A2U3RFR5-F1
#
_entry.id   AF-A0A2U3RFR5-F1
#
_cell.length_a   1.000
_cell.length_b   1.000
_cell.length_c   1.000
_cell.angle_alpha   90.00
_cell.angle_beta   90.00
_cell.angle_gamma   90.00
#
_symmetry.space_group_name_H-M   'P 1'
#
loop_
_entity.id
_entity.type
_entity.pdbx_description
1 polymer ?
#
loop_
_entity_poly.entity_id
_entity_poly.type
_entity_poly.pdbx_seq_one_letter_code
_entity_poly.pdbx_strand_id
1 'polypeptide(L)'
;MRIGVEMAIQFAKIEFLSRSKGGDSCRKAAYNARTIVKNEKTNIRYNFSRKKDNVYHTVLIPAYVNQKFNNIQTLDLFRNWLR
;
A
#
# COMPACT_ATOMS: atom_id res chain seq x y z
N MET A 1 17.55 -9.87 -34.29
CA MET A 1 16.51 -10.73 -33.70
C MET A 1 15.86 -10.00 -32.52
N ARG A 2 14.77 -9.26 -32.75
CA ARG A 2 13.93 -8.74 -31.66
C ARG A 2 12.94 -9.83 -31.33
N ILE A 3 13.16 -10.52 -30.22
CA ILE A 3 12.17 -11.43 -29.65
C ILE A 3 11.10 -10.53 -29.04
N GLY A 4 10.16 -10.08 -29.89
CA GLY A 4 9.04 -9.27 -29.45
C GLY A 4 8.15 -10.14 -28.59
N VAL A 5 8.24 -9.99 -27.27
CA VAL A 5 7.21 -10.49 -26.37
C VAL A 5 5.97 -9.67 -26.70
N GLU A 6 5.08 -10.23 -27.52
CA GLU A 6 3.78 -9.62 -27.80
C GLU A 6 2.97 -9.60 -26.51
N MET A 7 2.97 -8.46 -25.83
CA MET A 7 2.09 -8.22 -24.69
C MET A 7 0.65 -8.20 -25.21
N ALA A 8 -0.11 -9.25 -24.93
CA ALA A 8 -1.50 -9.37 -25.37
C ALA A 8 -2.37 -8.17 -24.93
N ILE A 9 -2.09 -7.60 -23.74
CA ILE A 9 -2.68 -6.34 -23.25
C ILE A 9 -1.63 -5.58 -22.44
N GLN A 10 -1.49 -4.28 -22.68
CA GLN A 10 -0.69 -3.37 -21.86
C GLN A 10 -1.62 -2.42 -21.08
N PHE A 11 -1.45 -2.33 -19.76
CA PHE A 11 -2.23 -1.44 -18.91
C PHE A 11 -1.37 -0.83 -17.81
N ALA A 12 -1.41 0.50 -17.68
CA ALA A 12 -0.78 1.24 -16.61
C ALA A 12 -1.76 2.29 -16.07
N LYS A 13 -1.89 2.36 -14.74
CA LYS A 13 -2.74 3.35 -14.07
C LYS A 13 -1.95 4.03 -12.96
N ILE A 14 -2.03 5.35 -12.93
CA ILE A 14 -1.51 6.20 -11.85
C ILE A 14 -2.70 6.82 -11.12
N GLU A 15 -2.68 6.78 -9.79
CA GLU A 15 -3.74 7.31 -8.94
C GLU A 15 -3.14 8.09 -7.76
N PHE A 16 -3.61 9.32 -7.56
CA PHE A 16 -3.26 10.11 -6.38
C PHE A 16 -4.28 9.88 -5.26
N LEU A 17 -3.79 9.42 -4.11
CA LEU A 17 -4.60 9.28 -2.91
C LEU A 17 -4.66 10.62 -2.16
N SER A 18 -5.84 11.24 -2.08
CA SER A 18 -6.07 12.51 -1.38
C SER A 18 -7.12 12.41 -0.27
N ARG A 19 -6.83 13.00 0.89
CA ARG A 19 -7.76 13.11 2.02
C ARG A 19 -8.99 13.96 1.68
N SER A 20 -8.84 15.01 0.86
CA SER A 20 -9.96 15.88 0.45
C SER A 20 -11.03 15.15 -0.35
N LYS A 21 -10.70 13.99 -0.93
CA LYS A 21 -11.63 13.11 -1.66
C LYS A 21 -12.04 11.87 -0.84
N GLY A 22 -11.78 11.85 0.48
CA GLY A 22 -12.04 10.70 1.34
C GLY A 22 -11.01 9.55 1.20
N GLY A 23 -9.84 9.83 0.65
CA GLY A 23 -8.72 8.89 0.58
C GLY A 23 -8.04 8.70 1.94
N ASP A 24 -7.70 7.46 2.27
CA ASP A 24 -6.95 7.10 3.48
C ASP A 24 -5.85 6.08 3.11
N SER A 25 -4.60 6.40 3.46
CA SER A 25 -3.43 5.56 3.19
C SER A 25 -3.50 4.22 3.92
N CYS A 26 -3.79 4.23 5.22
CA CYS A 26 -3.96 3.04 6.03
C CYS A 26 -5.04 2.11 5.43
N ARG A 27 -6.14 2.67 4.92
CA ARG A 27 -7.19 1.88 4.26
C ARG A 27 -6.70 1.23 2.98
N LYS A 28 -6.02 1.98 2.10
CA LYS A 28 -5.51 1.46 0.82
C LYS A 28 -4.42 0.41 1.06
N ALA A 29 -3.53 0.63 2.01
CA ALA A 29 -2.49 -0.31 2.38
C ALA A 29 -3.05 -1.59 3.00
N ALA A 30 -3.98 -1.48 3.96
CA ALA A 30 -4.66 -2.64 4.54
C ALA A 30 -5.35 -3.48 3.46
N TYR A 31 -6.00 -2.80 2.50
CA TYR A 31 -6.64 -3.47 1.37
C TYR A 31 -5.61 -4.22 0.53
N ASN A 32 -4.58 -3.54 0.02
CA ASN A 32 -3.59 -4.15 -0.87
C ASN A 32 -2.80 -5.28 -0.20
N ALA A 33 -2.49 -5.15 1.08
CA ALA A 33 -1.75 -6.14 1.84
C ALA A 33 -2.62 -7.26 2.43
N ARG A 34 -3.95 -7.16 2.32
CA ARG A 34 -4.91 -8.11 2.91
C ARG A 34 -4.66 -8.32 4.40
N THR A 35 -4.49 -7.22 5.12
CA THR A 35 -4.17 -7.24 6.54
C THR A 35 -5.04 -6.30 7.34
N ILE A 36 -4.73 -6.21 8.63
CA ILE A 36 -5.34 -5.28 9.57
C ILE A 36 -4.37 -4.13 9.76
N VAL A 37 -4.84 -2.90 9.53
CA VAL A 37 -4.08 -1.68 9.82
C VAL A 37 -4.96 -0.74 10.63
N LYS A 38 -4.40 -0.18 11.69
CA LYS A 38 -5.07 0.85 12.51
C LYS A 38 -4.54 2.22 12.13
N ASN A 39 -5.42 3.16 11.85
CA ASN A 39 -5.07 4.57 11.77
C ASN A 39 -5.07 5.15 13.19
N GLU A 40 -3.90 5.53 13.72
CA GLU A 40 -3.77 6.05 15.09
C GLU A 40 -4.42 7.42 15.27
N LYS A 41 -4.44 8.26 14.23
CA LYS A 41 -5.01 9.61 14.30
C LYS A 41 -6.53 9.59 14.41
N THR A 42 -7.19 8.66 13.73
CA THR A 42 -8.66 8.53 13.72
C THR A 42 -9.17 7.38 14.58
N ASN A 43 -8.27 6.55 15.12
CA ASN A 43 -8.57 5.28 15.80
C ASN A 43 -9.36 4.25 14.96
N ILE A 44 -9.53 4.47 13.66
CA ILE A 44 -10.24 3.55 12.78
C ILE A 44 -9.35 2.34 12.49
N ARG A 45 -9.92 1.14 12.61
CA ARG A 45 -9.26 -0.13 12.27
C ARG A 45 -9.82 -0.67 10.96
N TYR A 46 -8.98 -0.75 9.94
CA TYR A 46 -9.31 -1.37 8.67
C TYR A 46 -8.93 -2.84 8.70
N ASN A 47 -9.89 -3.73 8.38
CA ASN A 47 -9.67 -5.16 8.39
C ASN A 47 -10.01 -5.77 7.02
N PHE A 48 -8.98 -6.15 6.27
CA PHE A 48 -9.13 -6.86 5.00
C PHE A 48 -8.49 -8.25 5.02
N SER A 49 -8.20 -8.81 6.21
CA SER A 49 -7.56 -10.15 6.33
C SER A 49 -8.42 -11.30 5.83
N ARG A 50 -9.73 -11.09 5.69
CA ARG A 50 -10.67 -12.09 5.15
C ARG A 50 -10.67 -12.16 3.63
N LYS A 51 -10.08 -11.20 2.91
CA LYS A 51 -9.96 -11.23 1.44
C LYS A 51 -8.72 -12.06 1.05
N LYS A 52 -8.92 -13.14 0.29
CA LYS A 52 -7.90 -14.17 -0.02
C LYS A 52 -7.40 -14.18 -1.47
N ASP A 53 -7.71 -13.14 -2.24
CA ASP A 53 -7.35 -13.02 -3.66
C ASP A 53 -5.91 -12.55 -3.91
N ASN A 54 -5.19 -12.12 -2.88
CA ASN A 54 -3.83 -11.62 -3.04
C ASN A 54 -2.79 -12.75 -2.92
N VAL A 55 -1.89 -12.83 -3.90
CA VAL A 55 -0.84 -13.87 -3.96
C VAL A 55 0.43 -13.44 -3.22
N TYR A 56 0.79 -12.16 -3.29
CA TYR A 56 2.03 -11.64 -2.70
C TYR A 56 1.91 -10.16 -2.35
N HIS A 57 2.58 -9.74 -1.27
CA HIS A 57 2.71 -8.35 -0.89
C HIS A 57 4.07 -8.11 -0.24
N THR A 58 4.76 -7.05 -0.65
CA THR A 58 6.01 -6.62 -0.02
C THR A 58 6.14 -5.10 0.00
N VAL A 59 6.84 -4.59 1.00
CA VAL A 59 7.24 -3.19 1.09
C VAL A 59 8.71 -3.11 0.71
N LEU A 60 9.03 -2.33 -0.31
CA LEU A 60 10.41 -2.08 -0.72
C LEU A 60 10.84 -0.73 -0.15
N ILE A 61 11.95 -0.74 0.60
CA ILE A 61 12.55 0.47 1.18
C ILE A 61 13.98 0.68 0.63
N PRO A 62 14.43 1.94 0.46
CA PRO A 62 15.82 2.24 0.12
C PRO A 62 16.81 1.78 1.20
N ALA A 63 18.05 1.49 0.81
CA ALA A 63 19.08 0.97 1.71
C ALA A 63 19.40 1.89 2.90
N TYR A 64 19.24 3.21 2.74
CA TYR A 64 19.52 4.20 3.78
C TYR A 64 18.34 4.39 4.77
N VAL A 65 17.20 3.75 4.53
CA VAL A 65 16.01 3.89 5.36
C VAL A 65 16.00 2.85 6.48
N ASN A 66 15.55 3.24 7.67
CA ASN A 66 15.44 2.32 8.79
C ASN A 66 14.47 1.17 8.47
N GLN A 67 14.91 -0.07 8.72
CA GLN A 67 14.16 -1.27 8.41
C GLN A 67 12.81 -1.40 9.13
N LYS A 68 12.55 -0.62 10.19
CA LYS A 68 11.23 -0.56 10.83
C LYS A 68 10.11 -0.21 9.86
N PHE A 69 10.41 0.49 8.77
CA PHE A 69 9.46 0.87 7.73
C PHE A 69 9.07 -0.29 6.79
N ASN A 70 9.67 -1.48 6.93
CA ASN A 70 9.17 -2.70 6.29
C ASN A 70 7.82 -3.15 6.86
N ASN A 71 7.49 -2.75 8.09
CA ASN A 71 6.19 -3.01 8.67
C ASN A 71 5.17 -1.97 8.16
N ILE A 72 4.11 -2.44 7.51
CA ILE A 72 3.03 -1.61 6.93
C ILE A 72 2.38 -0.71 7.98
N GLN A 73 2.14 -1.24 9.19
CA GLN A 73 1.57 -0.45 10.28
C GLN A 73 2.49 0.74 10.59
N THR A 74 3.80 0.51 10.68
CA THR A 74 4.78 1.57 10.99
C THR A 74 4.97 2.56 9.84
N LEU A 75 4.93 2.08 8.59
CA LEU A 75 5.08 2.91 7.40
C LEU A 75 3.95 3.94 7.24
N ASP A 76 2.70 3.48 7.35
CA ASP A 76 1.55 4.36 7.12
C ASP A 76 1.32 5.36 8.25
N LEU A 77 1.74 5.02 9.47
CA LEU A 77 1.75 5.96 10.59
C LEU A 77 2.66 7.15 10.31
N PHE A 78 3.89 6.88 9.86
CA PHE A 78 4.85 7.93 9.59
C PHE A 78 4.39 8.89 8.48
N ARG A 79 3.70 8.36 7.47
CA ARG A 79 3.15 9.18 6.37
C ARG A 79 1.97 10.04 6.81
N ASN A 80 1.18 9.59 7.78
CA ASN A 80 0.07 10.38 8.34
C ASN A 80 0.54 11.42 9.37
N TRP A 81 1.76 11.30 9.90
CA TRP A 81 2.37 12.24 10.84
C TRP A 81 3.21 13.34 10.18
N LEU A 82 3.84 13.07 9.02
CA LEU A 82 4.69 14.04 8.30
C LEU A 82 3.91 15.15 7.55
N ARG A 83 2.62 15.37 7.86
CA ARG A 83 1.80 16.46 7.32
C ARG A 83 0.84 17.03 8.35
#